data_AF-A0A1Q3FTX5-F1
#
_entry.id   AF-A0A1Q3FTX5-F1
#
_cell.length_a   1.000
_cell.length_b   1.000
_cell.length_c   1.000
_cell.angle_alpha   90.00
_cell.angle_beta   90.00
_cell.angle_gamma   90.00
#
_symmetry.space_group_name_H-M   'P 1'
#
loop_
_entity.id
_entity.type
_entity.pdbx_description
1 polymer ?
#
loop_
_entity_poly.entity_id
_entity_poly.type
_entity_poly.pdbx_seq_one_letter_code
_entity_poly.pdbx_strand_id
1 'polypeptide(L)'
;MVQPLDLVLRQNLNFNLKLVKLVEKYPHLYKNEPKCAVTSQDTWEVIAEIMDCNVSSKQLRLHWRGLRHKYVQFLKKGSADHPERIESHLHFLKPHLKVEIYANRKANLHRERLEEDSYSPTVPKIARVESYAQETKPASSDCERWLGNGPEDPDAMFLLSIVPRMKIMTGPQRRQFKIGAVTLSGEILSSNKC
;
A
#
# COMPACT_ATOMS: atom_id res chain seq x y z
N MET A 1 -23.53 -16.96 -12.58
CA MET A 1 -22.73 -15.83 -12.08
C MET A 1 -21.32 -16.33 -11.80
N VAL A 2 -20.39 -16.10 -12.73
CA VAL A 2 -18.99 -16.51 -12.58
C VAL A 2 -18.30 -15.44 -11.75
N GLN A 3 -17.93 -15.76 -10.50
CA GLN A 3 -17.15 -14.83 -9.69
C GLN A 3 -15.80 -14.58 -10.36
N PRO A 4 -15.29 -13.33 -10.39
CA PRO A 4 -14.00 -13.04 -10.99
C PRO A 4 -12.91 -13.85 -10.28
N LEU A 5 -12.17 -14.65 -11.05
CA LEU A 5 -11.17 -15.63 -10.59
C LEU A 5 -10.14 -15.00 -9.62
N ASP A 6 -9.85 -13.70 -9.77
CA ASP A 6 -8.94 -12.91 -8.94
C ASP A 6 -9.43 -12.76 -7.48
N LEU A 7 -10.74 -12.74 -7.24
CA LEU A 7 -11.31 -12.61 -5.89
C LEU A 7 -11.27 -13.95 -5.12
N VAL A 8 -11.53 -15.06 -5.82
CA VAL A 8 -11.50 -16.42 -5.24
C VAL A 8 -10.08 -16.78 -4.81
N LEU A 9 -9.07 -16.41 -5.60
CA LEU A 9 -7.67 -16.67 -5.30
C LEU A 9 -7.17 -15.86 -4.09
N ARG A 10 -7.68 -14.65 -3.87
CA ARG A 10 -7.24 -13.76 -2.78
C ARG A 10 -7.75 -14.16 -1.40
N GLN A 11 -8.87 -14.88 -1.31
CA GLN A 11 -9.55 -15.16 -0.04
C GLN A 11 -9.55 -16.64 0.38
N ASN A 12 -9.17 -17.56 -0.50
CA ASN A 12 -9.20 -18.99 -0.17
C ASN A 12 -7.92 -19.43 0.55
N LEU A 13 -7.98 -19.49 1.88
CA LEU A 13 -6.87 -19.96 2.73
C LEU A 13 -6.39 -21.36 2.30
N ASN A 14 -7.30 -22.29 2.01
CA ASN A 14 -6.95 -23.65 1.59
C ASN A 14 -6.18 -23.68 0.27
N PHE A 15 -6.57 -22.84 -0.70
CA PHE A 15 -5.83 -22.69 -1.94
C PHE A 15 -4.40 -22.22 -1.68
N ASN A 16 -4.27 -21.18 -0.85
CA ASN A 16 -2.96 -20.61 -0.56
C ASN A 16 -2.07 -21.59 0.21
N LEU A 17 -2.63 -22.37 1.15
CA LEU A 17 -1.90 -23.41 1.87
C LEU A 17 -1.40 -24.51 0.94
N LYS A 18 -2.23 -24.96 -0.01
CA LYS A 18 -1.81 -25.94 -1.03
C LYS A 18 -0.67 -25.38 -1.89
N LEU A 19 -0.78 -24.13 -2.33
CA LEU A 19 0.26 -23.46 -3.11
C LEU A 19 1.57 -23.37 -2.31
N VAL A 20 1.52 -22.95 -1.05
CA VAL A 20 2.70 -22.82 -0.19
C VAL A 20 3.40 -24.17 -0.03
N LYS A 21 2.66 -25.24 0.28
CA LYS A 21 3.21 -26.59 0.40
C LYS A 21 3.83 -27.11 -0.89
N LEU A 22 3.26 -26.76 -2.05
CA LEU A 22 3.83 -27.13 -3.34
C LEU A 22 5.13 -26.36 -3.61
N VAL A 23 5.12 -25.04 -3.40
CA VAL A 23 6.31 -24.20 -3.62
C VAL A 23 7.44 -24.57 -2.67
N GLU A 24 7.15 -24.97 -1.43
CA GLU A 24 8.13 -25.44 -0.45
C GLU A 24 8.99 -26.60 -0.98
N LYS A 25 8.39 -27.52 -1.76
CA LYS A 25 9.07 -28.66 -2.41
C LYS A 25 10.05 -28.25 -3.51
N TYR A 26 10.02 -27.00 -3.97
CA TYR A 26 10.85 -26.49 -5.06
C TYR A 26 11.75 -25.33 -4.59
N PRO A 27 12.89 -25.64 -3.93
CA PRO A 27 13.76 -24.63 -3.34
C PRO A 27 14.24 -23.53 -4.28
N HIS A 28 14.46 -23.85 -5.56
CA HIS A 28 14.90 -22.88 -6.58
C HIS A 28 13.89 -21.75 -6.84
N LEU A 29 12.63 -21.92 -6.45
CA LEU A 29 11.60 -20.87 -6.58
C LEU A 29 11.73 -19.76 -5.54
N TYR A 30 12.41 -20.02 -4.42
CA TYR A 30 12.52 -19.07 -3.32
C TYR A 30 13.95 -18.83 -2.81
N LYS A 31 14.88 -19.74 -3.05
CA LYS A 31 16.31 -19.53 -2.81
C LYS A 31 16.88 -18.59 -3.88
N ASN A 32 17.62 -17.56 -3.45
CA ASN A 32 18.29 -16.61 -4.34
C ASN A 32 19.57 -17.22 -4.94
N GLU A 33 19.51 -18.47 -5.39
CA GLU A 33 20.60 -19.09 -6.13
C GLU A 33 20.61 -18.54 -7.57
N PRO A 34 21.78 -18.43 -8.22
CA PRO A 34 21.89 -17.93 -9.59
C PRO A 34 20.99 -18.76 -10.51
N LYS A 35 19.94 -18.12 -11.02
CA LYS A 35 18.87 -18.79 -11.76
C LYS A 35 19.38 -19.27 -13.11
N CYS A 36 19.18 -20.55 -13.39
CA CYS A 36 18.89 -20.93 -14.77
C CYS A 36 17.43 -20.52 -15.05
N ALA A 37 17.20 -19.55 -15.94
CA ALA A 37 15.87 -19.02 -16.22
C ALA A 37 14.92 -20.09 -16.80
N VAL A 38 15.48 -21.09 -17.47
CA VAL A 38 14.76 -22.17 -18.15
C VAL A 38 14.01 -23.06 -17.14
N THR A 39 14.68 -23.50 -16.06
CA THR A 39 14.10 -24.45 -15.09
C THR A 39 12.96 -23.87 -14.26
N SER A 40 12.90 -22.55 -14.10
CA SER A 40 11.89 -21.90 -13.27
C SER A 40 10.52 -21.84 -13.93
N GLN A 41 10.45 -21.60 -15.25
CA GLN A 41 9.17 -21.45 -15.94
C GLN A 41 8.44 -22.80 -16.03
N ASP A 42 9.18 -23.85 -16.39
CA ASP A 42 8.69 -25.23 -16.46
C ASP A 42 8.12 -25.68 -15.11
N THR A 43 8.78 -25.32 -14.00
CA THR A 43 8.30 -25.69 -12.66
C THR A 43 6.96 -25.03 -12.32
N TRP A 44 6.73 -23.78 -12.73
CA TRP A 44 5.45 -23.11 -12.46
C TRP A 44 4.30 -23.67 -13.30
N GLU A 45 4.60 -24.23 -14.47
CA GLU A 45 3.62 -24.93 -15.30
C GLU A 45 3.23 -26.26 -14.66
N VAL A 46 4.21 -27.04 -14.18
CA VAL A 46 3.95 -28.27 -13.40
C VAL A 46 3.13 -27.99 -12.14
N ILE A 47 3.43 -26.92 -11.39
CA ILE A 47 2.63 -26.56 -10.21
C ILE A 47 1.20 -26.17 -10.62
N ALA A 48 1.02 -25.46 -11.73
CA ALA A 48 -0.31 -25.09 -12.21
C ALA A 48 -1.14 -26.32 -12.59
N GLU A 49 -0.52 -27.31 -13.24
CA GLU A 49 -1.13 -28.60 -13.56
C GLU A 49 -1.54 -29.36 -12.30
N ILE A 50 -0.64 -29.49 -11.31
CA ILE A 50 -0.94 -30.19 -10.04
C ILE A 50 -2.07 -29.53 -9.24
N MET A 51 -2.25 -28.21 -9.38
CA MET A 51 -3.30 -27.50 -8.65
C MET A 51 -4.70 -27.64 -9.28
N ASP A 52 -4.82 -28.27 -10.46
CA ASP A 52 -6.08 -28.47 -11.21
C ASP A 52 -6.95 -27.21 -11.25
N CYS A 53 -6.31 -26.05 -11.34
CA CYS A 53 -6.98 -24.78 -11.35
C CYS A 53 -6.79 -24.15 -12.73
N ASN A 54 -7.86 -23.57 -13.30
CA ASN A 54 -7.84 -22.83 -14.58
C ASN A 54 -7.02 -21.52 -14.50
N VAL A 55 -5.94 -21.52 -13.72
CA VAL A 55 -5.10 -20.39 -13.38
C VAL A 55 -3.80 -20.53 -14.16
N SER A 56 -3.45 -19.50 -14.91
CA SER A 56 -2.21 -19.51 -15.67
C SER A 56 -0.99 -19.53 -14.74
N SER A 57 0.10 -20.20 -15.14
CA SER A 57 1.40 -20.16 -14.45
C SER A 57 1.88 -18.73 -14.17
N LYS A 58 1.49 -17.75 -15.00
CA LYS A 58 1.75 -16.31 -14.78
C LYS A 58 0.97 -15.75 -13.59
N GLN A 59 -0.30 -16.10 -13.46
CA GLN A 59 -1.15 -15.66 -12.34
C GLN A 59 -0.67 -16.28 -11.03
N LEU A 60 -0.26 -17.56 -11.05
CA LEU A 60 0.28 -18.23 -9.86
C LEU A 60 1.56 -17.58 -9.35
N ARG A 61 2.46 -17.19 -10.27
CA ARG A 61 3.67 -16.41 -9.96
C ARG A 61 3.37 -15.06 -9.32
N LEU A 62 2.41 -14.32 -9.89
CA LEU A 62 1.97 -13.03 -9.34
C LEU A 62 1.37 -13.19 -7.94
N HIS A 63 0.56 -14.23 -7.76
CA HIS A 63 -0.05 -14.55 -6.47
C HIS A 63 0.99 -14.92 -5.42
N TRP A 64 1.95 -15.77 -5.75
CA TRP A 64 3.09 -16.11 -4.90
C TRP A 64 3.91 -14.87 -4.51
N ARG A 65 4.17 -13.96 -5.46
CA ARG A 65 4.82 -12.67 -5.17
C ARG A 65 4.01 -11.86 -4.16
N GLY A 66 2.69 -11.82 -4.30
CA GLY A 66 1.79 -11.16 -3.34
C GLY A 66 1.86 -11.77 -1.94
N LEU A 67 1.84 -13.09 -1.83
CA LEU A 67 1.98 -13.81 -0.55
C LEU A 67 3.32 -13.49 0.12
N ARG A 68 4.42 -13.55 -0.64
CA ARG A 68 5.75 -13.16 -0.12
C ARG A 68 5.79 -11.71 0.35
N HIS A 69 5.16 -10.79 -0.38
CA HIS A 69 5.11 -9.39 0.01
C HIS A 69 4.37 -9.20 1.34
N LYS A 70 3.19 -9.84 1.51
CA LYS A 70 2.43 -9.82 2.75
C LYS A 70 3.22 -10.39 3.92
N TYR A 71 3.90 -11.52 3.71
CA TYR A 71 4.74 -12.13 4.74
C TYR A 71 5.93 -11.25 5.13
N VAL A 72 6.59 -10.58 4.19
CA VAL A 72 7.63 -9.58 4.50
C VAL A 72 7.06 -8.41 5.29
N GLN A 73 5.86 -7.93 4.96
CA GLN A 73 5.20 -6.89 5.76
C GLN A 73 4.85 -7.37 7.17
N PHE A 74 4.42 -8.62 7.32
CA PHE A 74 4.16 -9.25 8.61
C PHE A 74 5.43 -9.27 9.48
N LEU A 75 6.56 -9.72 8.91
CA LEU A 75 7.85 -9.69 9.59
C LEU A 75 8.29 -8.27 9.99
N LYS A 76 7.96 -7.25 9.19
CA LYS A 76 8.27 -5.84 9.51
C LYS A 76 7.39 -5.26 10.61
N LYS A 77 6.12 -5.68 10.68
CA LYS A 77 5.15 -5.16 11.66
C LYS A 77 5.29 -5.80 13.05
N GLY A 78 5.98 -6.95 13.15
CA GLY A 78 6.18 -7.63 14.43
C GLY A 78 4.87 -8.16 15.01
N SER A 79 3.94 -8.57 14.15
CA SER A 79 2.65 -9.12 14.58
C SER A 79 2.84 -10.49 15.22
N ALA A 80 2.02 -10.81 16.21
CA ALA A 80 2.00 -12.14 16.84
C ALA A 80 1.71 -13.24 15.79
N ASP A 81 2.41 -14.37 15.92
CA ASP A 81 2.16 -15.57 15.12
C ASP A 81 0.76 -16.10 15.45
N HIS A 82 -0.06 -16.25 14.40
CA HIS A 82 -1.37 -16.87 14.49
C HIS A 82 -1.40 -18.12 13.60
N PRO A 83 -1.69 -19.32 14.12
CA PRO A 83 -1.58 -20.56 13.36
C PRO A 83 -2.58 -20.65 12.19
N GLU A 84 -3.70 -19.94 12.25
CA GLU A 84 -4.71 -19.90 11.17
C GLU A 84 -4.32 -18.99 10.00
N ARG A 85 -3.23 -18.25 10.15
CA ARG A 85 -2.74 -17.30 9.14
C ARG A 85 -1.72 -17.97 8.24
N ILE A 86 -1.75 -17.58 6.96
CA ILE A 86 -0.81 -18.09 5.96
C ILE A 86 0.64 -17.76 6.31
N GLU A 87 0.85 -16.67 7.04
CA GLU A 87 2.14 -16.21 7.53
C GLU A 87 2.86 -17.29 8.35
N SER A 88 2.12 -18.10 9.14
CA SER A 88 2.68 -19.22 9.91
C SER A 88 3.22 -20.35 9.03
N HIS A 89 2.69 -20.50 7.81
CA HIS A 89 3.15 -21.52 6.86
C HIS A 89 4.31 -21.03 5.98
N LEU A 90 4.67 -19.75 6.04
CA LEU A 90 5.74 -19.14 5.25
C LEU A 90 7.07 -19.03 6.03
N HIS A 91 7.15 -19.60 7.24
CA HIS A 91 8.35 -19.57 8.09
C HIS A 91 9.59 -20.14 7.41
N PHE A 92 9.45 -21.14 6.54
CA PHE A 92 10.58 -21.71 5.77
C PHE A 92 11.26 -20.69 4.84
N LEU A 93 10.59 -19.59 4.47
CA LEU A 93 11.21 -18.52 3.70
C LEU A 93 12.14 -17.64 4.53
N LYS A 94 11.99 -17.63 5.86
CA LYS A 94 12.72 -16.73 6.77
C LYS A 94 14.24 -16.77 6.60
N PRO A 95 14.91 -17.94 6.45
CA PRO A 95 16.35 -18.02 6.21
C PRO A 95 16.79 -17.53 4.82
N HIS A 96 15.88 -17.53 3.85
CA HIS A 96 16.17 -17.25 2.43
C HIS A 96 15.80 -15.84 2.00
N LEU A 97 14.91 -15.20 2.74
CA LEU A 97 14.64 -13.78 2.58
C LEU A 97 15.88 -13.06 3.12
N LYS A 98 16.64 -12.40 2.23
CA LYS A 98 17.65 -11.40 2.59
C LYS A 98 16.94 -10.23 3.23
N VAL A 99 16.56 -10.48 4.46
CA VAL A 99 15.87 -9.59 5.34
C VAL A 99 16.94 -8.62 5.81
N GLU A 100 17.28 -7.64 4.97
CA GLU A 100 17.93 -6.37 5.35
C GLU A 100 17.05 -5.56 6.34
N ILE A 101 16.24 -6.23 7.18
CA ILE A 101 15.37 -5.61 8.17
C ILE A 101 16.19 -5.02 9.32
N TYR A 102 17.51 -5.25 9.40
CA TYR A 102 18.36 -4.60 10.40
C TYR A 102 19.02 -3.28 9.95
N ALA A 103 19.09 -2.94 8.65
CA ALA A 103 19.80 -1.74 8.21
C ALA A 103 18.90 -0.49 8.11
N ASN A 104 17.61 -0.66 7.85
CA ASN A 104 16.76 0.47 7.44
C ASN A 104 16.03 1.19 8.59
N ARG A 105 16.17 0.75 9.85
CA ARG A 105 15.72 1.54 11.02
C ARG A 105 16.67 2.71 11.32
N LYS A 106 17.99 2.53 11.17
CA LYS A 106 18.97 3.62 11.35
C LYS A 106 19.01 4.56 10.15
N ALA A 107 18.88 4.06 8.92
CA ALA A 107 18.89 4.88 7.72
C ALA A 107 17.66 5.81 7.60
N ASN A 108 16.46 5.36 7.98
CA ASN A 108 15.28 6.25 7.98
C ASN A 108 15.30 7.27 9.13
N LEU A 109 15.84 6.92 10.31
CA LEU A 109 16.00 7.89 11.41
C LEU A 109 17.06 8.97 11.09
N HIS A 110 18.10 8.63 10.33
CA HIS A 110 19.15 9.60 9.97
C HIS A 110 18.80 10.42 8.71
N ARG A 111 17.96 9.88 7.82
CA ARG A 111 17.46 10.59 6.63
C ARG A 111 16.38 11.62 6.98
N GLU A 112 15.50 11.34 7.96
CA GLU A 112 14.56 12.35 8.47
C GLU A 112 15.26 13.52 9.19
N ARG A 113 16.52 13.36 9.66
CA ARG A 113 17.25 14.41 10.39
C ARG A 113 18.23 15.22 9.52
N LEU A 114 18.58 14.77 8.31
CA LEU A 114 19.52 15.47 7.42
C LEU A 114 18.90 15.96 6.10
N GLU A 115 17.69 15.53 5.72
CA GLU A 115 16.98 16.08 4.55
C GLU A 115 16.12 17.32 4.86
N GLU A 116 15.97 17.75 6.13
CA GLU A 116 15.25 18.99 6.49
C GLU A 116 16.07 20.29 6.26
N ASP A 117 17.40 20.21 6.14
CA ASP A 117 18.24 21.40 5.95
C ASP A 117 18.68 21.66 4.49
N SER A 118 18.30 20.81 3.52
CA SER A 118 18.81 20.92 2.14
C SER A 118 17.79 20.70 1.01
N TYR A 119 16.47 20.81 1.25
CA TYR A 119 15.49 20.81 0.17
C TYR A 119 15.05 22.24 -0.20
N SER A 120 15.84 22.89 -1.05
CA SER A 120 15.30 23.87 -2.00
C SER A 120 14.48 23.07 -3.03
N PRO A 121 13.17 23.30 -3.17
CA PRO A 121 12.37 22.53 -4.12
C PRO A 121 12.81 22.87 -5.54
N THR A 122 13.46 21.94 -6.24
CA THR A 122 13.41 21.92 -7.71
C THR A 122 11.98 21.64 -8.11
N VAL A 123 11.23 22.72 -8.29
CA VAL A 123 9.92 22.77 -8.92
C VAL A 123 10.07 22.13 -10.32
N PRO A 124 9.32 21.06 -10.65
CA PRO A 124 9.14 20.71 -12.05
C PRO A 124 8.61 21.97 -12.74
N LYS A 125 9.24 22.42 -13.83
CA LYS A 125 8.75 23.53 -14.67
C LYS A 125 7.35 23.22 -15.19
N ILE A 126 6.35 23.36 -14.34
CA ILE A 126 4.96 23.51 -14.73
C ILE A 126 4.86 24.99 -15.07
N ALA A 127 4.53 25.23 -16.33
CA ALA A 127 4.30 26.54 -16.88
C ALA A 127 3.44 27.36 -15.92
N ARG A 128 3.88 28.60 -15.72
CA ARG A 128 3.14 29.71 -15.10
C ARG A 128 1.69 29.70 -15.58
N VAL A 129 0.78 29.18 -14.75
CA VAL A 129 -0.66 29.36 -14.94
C VAL A 129 -1.03 30.71 -14.33
N GLU A 130 -0.79 31.76 -15.11
CA GLU A 130 -1.56 33.00 -15.01
C GLU A 130 -2.77 32.85 -15.93
N SER A 131 -3.86 32.25 -15.43
CA SER A 131 -5.19 32.44 -16.03
C SER A 131 -6.29 31.99 -15.05
N TYR A 132 -6.52 32.76 -13.99
CA TYR A 132 -7.82 32.75 -13.32
C TYR A 132 -8.80 33.58 -14.16
N ALA A 133 -9.26 33.02 -15.28
CA ALA A 133 -10.49 33.39 -16.00
C ALA A 133 -10.43 32.78 -17.41
N GLN A 134 -10.77 31.49 -17.53
CA GLN A 134 -11.47 31.02 -18.72
C GLN A 134 -12.04 29.63 -18.48
N GLU A 135 -13.35 29.56 -18.71
CA GLU A 135 -14.23 28.42 -18.62
C GLU A 135 -13.66 27.23 -19.41
N THR A 136 -13.15 26.23 -18.70
CA THR A 136 -12.96 24.90 -19.25
C THR A 136 -13.68 23.92 -18.35
N LYS A 137 -14.80 23.39 -18.85
CA LYS A 137 -15.53 22.28 -18.23
C LYS A 137 -14.61 21.05 -18.22
N PRO A 138 -14.21 20.50 -17.07
CA PRO A 138 -13.56 19.20 -17.03
C PRO A 138 -14.61 18.11 -16.83
N ALA A 139 -14.67 17.19 -17.77
CA ALA A 139 -15.27 15.90 -17.58
C ALA A 139 -14.47 15.11 -16.53
N SER A 140 -14.90 15.12 -15.27
CA SER A 140 -14.73 13.99 -14.34
C SER A 140 -15.79 14.03 -13.24
N SER A 141 -16.84 13.25 -13.46
CA SER A 141 -18.08 13.12 -12.69
C SER A 141 -17.94 12.68 -11.22
N ASP A 142 -16.74 12.36 -10.74
CA ASP A 142 -16.58 11.70 -9.43
C ASP A 142 -16.01 12.60 -8.32
N CYS A 143 -15.41 13.75 -8.65
CA CYS A 143 -14.92 14.69 -7.63
C CYS A 143 -16.01 15.65 -7.13
N GLU A 144 -17.03 15.94 -7.95
CA GLU A 144 -18.15 16.83 -7.58
C GLU A 144 -19.05 16.24 -6.50
N ARG A 145 -18.99 14.92 -6.25
CA ARG A 145 -19.90 14.26 -5.30
C ARG A 145 -19.57 14.50 -3.82
N TRP A 146 -18.35 14.92 -3.49
CA TRP A 146 -17.91 15.09 -2.11
C TRP A 146 -18.03 16.53 -1.59
N LEU A 147 -18.15 17.51 -2.50
CA LEU A 147 -18.41 18.91 -2.19
C LEU A 147 -19.84 19.19 -2.67
N GLY A 148 -20.83 18.75 -1.90
CA GLY A 148 -22.26 18.82 -2.26
C GLY A 148 -22.82 20.23 -2.45
N ASN A 149 -21.99 21.25 -2.28
CA ASN A 149 -22.28 22.65 -2.49
C ASN A 149 -21.20 23.17 -3.44
N GLY A 150 -21.60 23.98 -4.43
CA GLY A 150 -20.69 24.50 -5.45
C GLY A 150 -19.48 25.27 -4.88
N PRO A 151 -18.61 25.81 -5.73
CA PRO A 151 -17.39 26.54 -5.33
C PRO A 151 -17.62 27.78 -4.43
N GLU A 152 -18.86 28.07 -4.07
CA GLU A 152 -19.30 29.19 -3.22
C GLU A 152 -19.74 28.75 -1.81
N ASP A 153 -19.57 27.48 -1.44
CA ASP A 153 -19.90 27.00 -0.09
C ASP A 153 -19.06 27.76 0.98
N PRO A 154 -19.69 28.51 1.90
CA PRO A 154 -18.98 29.24 2.94
C PRO A 154 -18.10 28.32 3.81
N ASP A 155 -18.52 27.08 4.04
CA ASP A 155 -17.74 26.12 4.84
C ASP A 155 -16.51 25.63 4.08
N ALA A 156 -16.64 25.39 2.77
CA ALA A 156 -15.50 25.07 1.92
C ALA A 156 -14.51 26.23 1.82
N MET A 157 -15.02 27.47 1.66
CA MET A 157 -14.20 28.68 1.64
C MET A 157 -13.47 28.90 2.97
N PHE A 158 -14.14 28.64 4.10
CA PHE A 158 -13.51 28.65 5.41
C PHE A 158 -12.37 27.62 5.49
N LEU A 159 -12.61 26.36 5.11
CA LEU A 159 -11.58 25.32 5.12
C LEU A 159 -10.38 25.67 4.21
N LEU A 160 -10.64 26.25 3.04
CA LEU A 160 -9.60 26.71 2.11
C LEU A 160 -8.80 27.89 2.70
N SER A 161 -9.43 28.77 3.47
CA SER A 161 -8.74 29.89 4.15
C SER A 161 -7.68 29.44 5.15
N ILE A 162 -7.75 28.20 5.65
CA ILE A 162 -6.81 27.62 6.62
C ILE A 162 -5.54 27.10 5.92
N VAL A 163 -5.61 26.73 4.64
CA VAL A 163 -4.53 26.08 3.89
C VAL A 163 -3.23 26.90 3.87
N PRO A 164 -3.25 28.23 3.62
CA PRO A 164 -2.02 29.05 3.65
C PRO A 164 -1.28 28.95 5.00
N ARG A 165 -2.02 28.92 6.12
CA ARG A 165 -1.44 28.79 7.46
C ARG A 165 -0.87 27.39 7.70
N MET A 166 -1.53 26.34 7.19
CA MET A 166 -1.00 24.98 7.28
C MET A 166 0.30 24.80 6.48
N LYS A 167 0.48 25.56 5.40
CA LYS A 167 1.68 25.51 4.55
C LYS A 167 2.93 26.02 5.26
N ILE A 168 2.79 27.00 6.15
CA ILE A 168 3.89 27.55 6.97
C ILE A 168 4.15 26.76 8.26
N MET A 169 3.28 25.80 8.63
CA MET A 169 3.49 24.94 9.79
C MET A 169 4.57 23.89 9.53
N THR A 170 5.41 23.65 10.53
CA THR A 170 6.33 22.50 10.58
C THR A 170 5.53 21.18 10.61
N GLY A 171 6.19 20.06 10.30
CA GLY A 171 5.57 18.73 10.36
C GLY A 171 4.89 18.42 11.70
N PRO A 172 5.57 18.62 12.85
CA PRO A 172 4.99 18.43 14.17
C PRO A 172 3.78 19.32 14.45
N GLN A 173 3.85 20.61 14.12
CA GLN A 173 2.75 21.55 14.31
C GLN A 173 1.53 21.19 13.45
N ARG A 174 1.75 20.83 12.18
CA ARG A 174 0.68 20.41 11.27
C ARG A 174 0.00 19.12 11.75
N ARG A 175 0.77 18.18 12.31
CA ARG A 175 0.24 16.96 12.92
C ARG A 175 -0.62 17.30 14.15
N GLN A 176 -0.13 18.15 15.04
CA GLN A 176 -0.88 18.61 16.22
C GLN A 176 -2.19 19.30 15.82
N PHE A 177 -2.14 20.20 14.83
CA PHE A 177 -3.33 20.86 14.29
C PHE A 177 -4.39 19.87 13.80
N LYS A 178 -4.00 18.86 13.01
CA LYS A 178 -4.92 17.84 12.51
C LYS A 178 -5.57 17.02 13.62
N ILE A 179 -4.78 16.63 14.63
CA ILE A 179 -5.30 15.88 15.79
C ILE A 179 -6.29 16.76 16.56
N GLY A 180 -5.95 18.02 16.82
CA GLY A 180 -6.83 18.97 17.49
C GLY A 180 -8.14 19.19 16.74
N ALA A 181 -8.09 19.39 15.42
CA ALA A 181 -9.29 19.58 14.60
C ALA A 181 -10.24 18.38 14.68
N VAL A 182 -9.74 17.14 14.53
CA VAL A 182 -10.56 15.92 14.62
C VAL A 182 -11.15 15.73 16.01
N THR A 183 -10.36 16.01 17.06
CA THR A 183 -10.80 15.87 18.45
C THR A 183 -11.93 16.84 18.75
N LEU A 184 -11.76 18.12 18.40
CA LEU A 184 -12.77 19.16 18.59
C LEU A 184 -14.06 18.86 17.81
N SER A 185 -13.96 18.40 16.57
CA SER A 185 -15.14 17.95 15.81
C SER A 185 -15.88 16.83 16.52
N GLY A 186 -15.16 15.88 17.12
CA GLY A 186 -15.75 14.80 17.91
C GLY A 186 -16.49 15.30 19.16
N GLU A 187 -15.91 16.26 19.87
CA GLU A 187 -16.53 16.89 21.05
C GLU A 187 -17.84 17.59 20.66
N ILE A 188 -17.82 18.45 19.63
CA ILE A 188 -19.00 19.18 19.15
C ILE A 188 -20.13 18.23 18.73
N LEU A 189 -19.79 17.20 17.95
CA LEU A 189 -20.78 16.22 17.48
C LEU A 189 -21.36 15.36 18.62
N SER A 190 -20.59 15.17 19.70
CA SER A 190 -21.04 14.44 20.88
C SER A 190 -21.93 15.30 21.78
N SER A 191 -21.66 16.61 21.88
CA SER A 191 -22.47 17.57 22.65
C SER A 191 -23.87 17.81 22.08
N ASN A 192 -24.08 17.59 20.78
CA ASN A 192 -25.37 17.82 20.12
C ASN A 192 -26.35 16.63 20.23
N LYS A 193 -26.02 15.58 20.98
CA LYS A 193 -26.92 14.47 21.30
C LYS A 193 -27.74 14.79 22.56
N CYS A 194 -28.68 15.73 22.44
CA CYS A 194 -29.79 15.91 23.37
C CYS A 194 -31.05 15.30 22.77
#